data_AF-A0A7C0W5W7-F1
#
_entry.id   AF-A0A7C0W5W7-F1
#
_cell.length_a   1.000
_cell.length_b   1.000
_cell.length_c   1.000
_cell.angle_alpha   90.00
_cell.angle_beta   90.00
_cell.angle_gamma   90.00
#
_symmetry.space_group_name_H-M   'P 1'
#
loop_
_entity.id
_entity.type
_entity.pdbx_description
1 polymer ?
#
loop_
_entity_poly.entity_id
_entity_poly.type
_entity_poly.pdbx_seq_one_letter_code
_entity_poly.pdbx_strand_id
1 'polypeptide(L)'
;MARRTTRIRNERRAKIVVASLYASGGIAVLILLAVRESFPPIGLWLAFAAAFAFFDWRSVEVNDRLLMSPTVMVSLTAAVAFGPGSAALGVATMAALGAISARDVRERRIFQPVANFGQLVVTAAAMSLVLELFLI
;
A
#
# COMPACT_ATOMS: atom_id res chain seq x y z
N MET A 1 -26.33 -10.64 -29.03
CA MET A 1 -25.02 -11.13 -28.50
C MET A 1 -23.87 -10.13 -28.64
N ALA A 2 -23.67 -9.47 -29.81
CA ALA A 2 -22.54 -8.55 -30.05
C ALA A 2 -22.43 -7.34 -29.08
N ARG A 3 -23.54 -6.81 -28.55
CA ARG A 3 -23.52 -5.72 -27.55
C ARG A 3 -23.01 -6.15 -26.17
N ARG A 4 -23.07 -7.45 -25.83
CA ARG A 4 -22.63 -7.96 -24.52
C ARG A 4 -21.12 -8.15 -24.47
N THR A 5 -20.52 -8.59 -25.58
CA THR A 5 -19.07 -8.77 -25.72
C THR A 5 -18.30 -7.45 -25.77
N THR A 6 -18.85 -6.41 -26.42
CA THR A 6 -18.24 -5.07 -26.42
C THR A 6 -18.23 -4.42 -25.04
N ARG A 7 -19.32 -4.57 -24.26
CA ARG A 7 -19.39 -4.07 -22.89
C ARG A 7 -18.35 -4.71 -21.96
N ILE A 8 -18.23 -6.04 -21.99
CA ILE A 8 -17.24 -6.78 -21.18
C ILE A 8 -15.80 -6.34 -21.53
N ARG A 9 -15.51 -6.12 -22.82
CA ARG A 9 -14.19 -5.65 -23.27
C ARG A 9 -13.89 -4.23 -22.77
N ASN A 10 -14.88 -3.34 -22.79
CA ASN A 10 -14.72 -1.96 -22.32
C ASN A 10 -14.56 -1.90 -20.80
N GLU A 11 -15.33 -2.70 -20.03
CA GLU A 11 -15.19 -2.81 -18.57
C GLU A 11 -13.80 -3.34 -18.17
N ARG A 12 -13.27 -4.34 -18.90
CA ARG A 12 -11.92 -4.86 -18.67
C ARG A 12 -10.84 -3.82 -18.99
N ARG A 13 -10.99 -3.06 -20.08
CA ARG A 13 -10.08 -1.96 -20.44
C ARG A 13 -10.09 -0.85 -19.39
N ALA A 14 -11.27 -0.41 -18.95
CA ALA A 14 -11.40 0.63 -17.93
C ALA A 14 -10.72 0.21 -16.62
N LYS A 15 -10.94 -1.04 -16.19
CA LYS A 15 -10.23 -1.63 -15.05
C LYS A 15 -8.72 -1.54 -15.22
N ILE A 16 -8.19 -2.04 -16.34
CA ILE A 16 -6.74 -2.01 -16.62
C ILE A 16 -6.19 -0.58 -16.58
N VAL A 17 -6.87 0.39 -17.20
CA VAL A 17 -6.45 1.80 -17.19
C VAL A 17 -6.36 2.33 -15.76
N VAL A 18 -7.39 2.10 -14.94
CA VAL A 18 -7.42 2.56 -13.55
C VAL A 18 -6.29 1.92 -12.73
N ALA A 19 -6.10 0.60 -12.82
CA ALA A 19 -5.02 -0.08 -12.11
C ALA A 19 -3.64 0.40 -12.55
N SER A 20 -3.44 0.62 -13.85
CA SER A 20 -2.20 1.17 -14.38
C SER A 20 -1.92 2.57 -13.84
N LEU A 21 -2.94 3.44 -13.76
CA LEU A 21 -2.80 4.80 -13.22
C LEU A 21 -2.39 4.78 -11.73
N TYR A 22 -3.04 3.93 -10.92
CA TYR A 22 -2.65 3.78 -9.52
C TYR A 22 -1.23 3.23 -9.39
N ALA A 23 -0.89 2.17 -10.12
CA ALA A 23 0.44 1.57 -10.07
C ALA A 23 1.53 2.58 -10.49
N SER A 24 1.33 3.28 -11.60
CA SER A 24 2.26 4.31 -12.05
C SER A 24 2.38 5.46 -11.06
N GLY A 25 1.27 5.87 -10.42
CA GLY A 25 1.27 6.89 -9.37
C GLY A 25 2.06 6.45 -8.14
N GLY A 26 1.86 5.22 -7.67
CA GLY A 26 2.63 4.65 -6.57
C GLY A 26 4.14 4.58 -6.88
N ILE A 27 4.51 4.11 -8.08
CA ILE A 27 5.90 4.08 -8.53
C ILE A 27 6.50 5.49 -8.55
N ALA A 28 5.78 6.47 -9.11
CA ALA A 28 6.24 7.85 -9.16
C ALA A 28 6.46 8.44 -7.76
N VAL A 29 5.57 8.14 -6.81
CA VAL A 29 5.72 8.56 -5.41
C VAL A 29 6.94 7.90 -4.76
N LEU A 30 7.15 6.60 -4.96
CA LEU A 30 8.34 5.92 -4.40
C LEU A 30 9.64 6.49 -4.97
N ILE A 31 9.68 6.78 -6.28
CA ILE A 31 10.85 7.41 -6.90
C ILE A 31 11.08 8.80 -6.30
N LEU A 32 10.02 9.60 -6.17
CA LEU A 32 10.11 10.94 -5.58
C LEU A 32 10.65 10.88 -4.14
N LEU A 33 10.12 9.99 -3.30
CA LEU A 33 10.55 9.82 -1.91
C LEU A 33 11.98 9.29 -1.84
N ALA A 34 12.37 8.34 -2.69
CA ALA A 34 13.72 7.80 -2.72
C ALA A 34 14.80 8.84 -3.07
N VAL A 35 14.42 9.92 -3.77
CA VAL A 35 15.32 11.04 -4.08
C VAL A 35 15.34 12.09 -2.95
N ARG A 36 14.28 12.18 -2.14
CA ARG A 36 14.10 13.23 -1.13
C ARG A 36 14.49 12.80 0.28
N GLU A 37 14.32 11.53 0.59
CA GLU A 37 14.46 10.98 1.94
C GLU A 37 15.57 9.95 2.01
N SER A 38 16.10 9.78 3.22
CA SER A 38 17.02 8.69 3.52
C SER A 38 16.23 7.43 3.82
N PHE A 39 16.73 6.27 3.40
CA PHE A 39 16.10 5.02 3.79
C PHE A 39 16.30 4.79 5.31
N PRO A 40 15.26 4.38 6.06
CA PRO A 40 15.39 4.12 7.49
C PRO A 40 16.39 2.98 7.77
N PRO A 41 16.91 2.85 9.01
CA PRO A 41 17.80 1.76 9.38
C PRO A 41 17.20 0.40 9.00
N ILE A 42 17.90 -0.36 8.15
CA ILE A 42 17.35 -1.57 7.50
C ILE A 42 16.82 -2.61 8.49
N GLY A 43 17.48 -2.78 9.63
CA GLY A 43 17.03 -3.72 10.68
C GLY A 43 15.70 -3.30 11.30
N LEU A 44 15.52 -1.99 11.54
CA LEU A 44 14.27 -1.44 12.07
C LEU A 44 13.14 -1.56 11.04
N TRP A 45 13.45 -1.22 9.79
CA TRP A 45 12.52 -1.38 8.68
C TRP A 45 12.07 -2.84 8.52
N LEU A 46 13.01 -3.80 8.54
CA LEU A 46 12.71 -5.22 8.45
C LEU A 46 11.82 -5.70 9.61
N ALA A 47 12.08 -5.24 10.83
CA ALA A 47 11.26 -5.58 11.98
C ALA A 47 9.80 -5.10 11.81
N PHE A 48 9.61 -3.85 11.37
CA PHE A 48 8.29 -3.30 11.10
C PHE A 48 7.62 -3.93 9.88
N ALA A 49 8.37 -4.23 8.81
CA ALA A 49 7.86 -4.92 7.63
C ALA A 49 7.38 -6.34 7.97
N ALA A 50 8.14 -7.06 8.82
CA ALA A 50 7.75 -8.38 9.30
C ALA A 50 6.49 -8.30 10.18
N ALA A 51 6.43 -7.33 11.11
CA ALA A 51 5.25 -7.10 11.93
C ALA A 51 4.02 -6.76 11.05
N PHE A 52 4.20 -5.86 10.08
CA PHE A 52 3.17 -5.49 9.12
C PHE A 52 2.62 -6.70 8.38
N ALA A 53 3.50 -7.51 7.77
CA ALA A 53 3.08 -8.71 7.03
C ALA A 53 2.39 -9.75 7.94
N PHE A 54 2.92 -9.95 9.14
CA PHE A 54 2.35 -10.88 10.12
C PHE A 54 0.94 -10.48 10.56
N PHE A 55 0.75 -9.20 10.89
CA PHE A 55 -0.52 -8.67 11.36
C PHE A 55 -1.53 -8.55 10.21
N ASP A 56 -1.09 -8.21 9.00
CA ASP A 56 -1.94 -8.21 7.80
C ASP A 56 -2.46 -9.63 7.51
N TRP A 57 -1.58 -10.63 7.58
CA TRP A 57 -1.95 -12.04 7.37
C TRP A 57 -2.89 -12.59 8.45
N ARG A 58 -2.75 -12.11 9.69
CA ARG A 58 -3.60 -12.50 10.83
C ARG A 58 -4.77 -11.56 11.07
N SER A 59 -5.03 -10.62 10.16
CA SER A 59 -6.22 -9.79 10.25
C SER A 59 -7.45 -10.71 10.14
N VAL A 60 -8.24 -10.78 11.22
CA VAL A 60 -9.45 -11.60 11.29
C VAL A 60 -10.66 -10.67 11.09
N GLU A 61 -11.63 -11.12 10.30
CA GLU A 61 -12.93 -10.45 10.18
C GLU A 61 -13.61 -10.48 11.56
N VAL A 62 -13.71 -9.30 12.21
CA VAL A 62 -14.29 -9.19 13.56
C VAL A 62 -15.82 -9.03 13.49
N ASN A 63 -16.34 -8.69 12.31
CA ASN A 63 -17.74 -8.63 11.94
C ASN A 63 -17.84 -8.74 10.42
N ASP A 64 -18.95 -9.22 9.85
CA ASP A 64 -19.16 -9.48 8.39
C ASP A 64 -18.88 -8.27 7.46
N ARG A 65 -18.55 -7.09 8.03
CA ARG A 65 -18.17 -5.85 7.33
C ARG A 65 -17.07 -5.03 8.01
N LEU A 66 -16.50 -5.45 9.14
CA LEU A 66 -15.43 -4.72 9.85
C LEU A 66 -14.17 -5.58 9.94
N LEU A 67 -13.22 -5.27 9.06
CA LEU A 67 -11.84 -5.70 9.18
C LEU A 67 -11.11 -4.66 10.06
N MET A 68 -10.65 -5.07 11.24
CA MET A 68 -9.70 -4.25 11.99
C MET A 68 -8.35 -4.43 11.29
N SER A 69 -7.94 -3.42 10.51
CA SER A 69 -6.68 -3.45 9.77
C SER A 69 -5.54 -2.96 10.68
N PRO A 70 -4.70 -3.86 11.23
CA PRO A 70 -3.55 -3.48 12.05
C PRO A 70 -2.48 -2.72 11.24
N THR A 71 -2.60 -2.75 9.92
CA THR A 71 -1.79 -2.07 8.92
C THR A 71 -1.59 -0.58 9.22
N VAL A 72 -2.66 0.15 9.57
CA VAL A 72 -2.57 1.60 9.87
C VAL A 72 -1.81 1.85 11.16
N MET A 73 -2.06 1.04 12.20
CA MET A 73 -1.37 1.14 13.48
C MET A 73 0.14 0.89 13.30
N VAL A 74 0.52 -0.21 12.66
CA VAL A 74 1.94 -0.55 12.42
C VAL A 74 2.62 0.53 11.58
N SER A 75 1.93 1.04 10.55
CA SER A 75 2.46 2.09 9.67
C SER A 75 2.71 3.40 10.42
N LEU A 76 1.77 3.84 11.26
CA LEU A 76 1.94 5.04 12.08
C LEU A 76 3.04 4.88 13.13
N THR A 77 3.11 3.73 13.80
CA THR A 77 4.19 3.45 14.75
C THR A 77 5.54 3.42 14.06
N ALA A 78 5.63 2.80 12.88
CA ALA A 78 6.84 2.79 12.07
C ALA A 78 7.25 4.20 11.65
N ALA A 79 6.30 5.03 11.22
CA ALA A 79 6.56 6.42 10.85
C ALA A 79 7.19 7.22 12.00
N VAL A 80 6.63 7.10 13.21
CA VAL A 80 7.21 7.73 14.42
C VAL A 80 8.60 7.19 14.73
N ALA A 81 8.80 5.87 14.59
CA ALA A 81 10.07 5.23 14.91
C ALA A 81 11.19 5.54 13.90
N PHE A 82 10.85 5.69 12.61
CA PHE A 82 11.80 6.10 11.56
C PHE A 82 12.19 7.57 11.70
N GLY A 83 11.24 8.42 12.10
CA GLY A 83 11.48 9.83 12.33
C GLY A 83 11.59 10.67 11.05
N PRO A 84 11.75 11.99 11.18
CA PRO A 84 11.69 12.92 10.06
C PRO A 84 12.75 12.64 8.98
N GLY A 85 12.37 12.75 7.71
CA GLY A 85 13.28 12.59 6.57
C GLY A 85 13.56 11.14 6.19
N SER A 86 12.86 10.18 6.80
CA SER A 86 12.88 8.77 6.42
C SER A 86 11.54 8.05 6.61
N ALA A 87 10.56 8.68 7.26
CA ALA A 87 9.31 8.04 7.63
C ALA A 87 8.44 7.80 6.40
N ALA A 88 8.30 8.77 5.50
CA ALA A 88 7.44 8.59 4.34
C ALA A 88 7.97 7.54 3.38
N LEU A 89 9.28 7.54 3.09
CA LEU A 89 9.90 6.50 2.27
C LEU A 89 9.82 5.12 2.94
N GLY A 90 10.13 5.04 4.24
CA GLY A 90 10.11 3.80 5.01
C GLY A 90 8.72 3.16 5.03
N VAL A 91 7.70 3.94 5.31
CA VAL A 91 6.31 3.45 5.42
C VAL A 91 5.69 3.21 4.05
N ALA A 92 5.97 4.04 3.04
CA ALA A 92 5.51 3.80 1.67
C ALA A 92 6.10 2.50 1.08
N THR A 93 7.37 2.21 1.34
CA THR A 93 8.00 0.95 0.91
C THR A 93 7.51 -0.27 1.70
N MET A 94 7.14 -0.11 2.98
CA MET A 94 6.42 -1.17 3.70
C MET A 94 5.02 -1.40 3.12
N ALA A 95 4.28 -0.34 2.85
CA ALA A 95 2.93 -0.42 2.28
C ALA A 95 2.92 -1.09 0.89
N ALA A 96 3.99 -0.90 0.12
CA ALA A 96 4.21 -1.61 -1.14
C ALA A 96 4.23 -3.15 -0.97
N LEU A 97 4.70 -3.67 0.17
CA LEU A 97 4.67 -5.10 0.47
C LEU A 97 3.24 -5.61 0.73
N GLY A 98 2.38 -4.75 1.28
CA GLY A 98 0.95 -5.03 1.54
C GLY A 98 0.07 -5.04 0.30
N ALA A 99 0.62 -4.77 -0.89
CA ALA A 99 -0.14 -4.78 -2.14
C ALA A 99 -0.76 -6.15 -2.45
N ILE A 100 -0.19 -7.22 -1.93
CA ILE A 100 -0.69 -8.58 -2.10
C ILE A 100 -1.34 -9.03 -0.79
N SER A 101 -2.67 -9.05 -0.74
CA SER A 101 -3.37 -9.59 0.43
C SER A 101 -3.44 -11.13 0.38
N ALA A 102 -3.57 -11.76 1.54
CA ALA A 102 -3.84 -13.20 1.63
C ALA A 102 -5.10 -13.62 0.85
N ARG A 103 -6.09 -12.71 0.77
CA ARG A 103 -7.34 -12.91 0.02
C ARG A 103 -7.10 -12.92 -1.49
N ASP A 104 -6.24 -12.04 -2.01
CA ASP A 104 -5.90 -11.99 -3.44
C ASP A 104 -5.24 -13.30 -3.89
N VAL A 105 -4.38 -13.87 -3.05
CA VAL A 105 -3.75 -15.18 -3.27
C VAL A 105 -4.80 -16.29 -3.24
N ARG A 106 -5.68 -16.29 -2.24
CA ARG A 106 -6.73 -17.32 -2.08
C ARG A 106 -7.73 -17.32 -3.23
N GLU A 107 -8.10 -16.15 -3.73
CA GLU A 107 -9.11 -15.96 -4.77
C GLU A 107 -8.51 -15.79 -6.19
N ARG A 108 -7.18 -15.89 -6.33
CA ARG A 108 -6.43 -15.73 -7.60
C ARG A 108 -6.76 -14.43 -8.35
N ARG A 109 -6.96 -13.34 -7.61
CA ARG A 109 -7.31 -12.03 -8.17
C ARG A 109 -6.04 -11.22 -8.44
N ILE A 110 -5.53 -11.25 -9.68
CA ILE A 110 -4.27 -10.56 -10.03
C ILE A 110 -4.48 -9.06 -10.27
N PHE A 111 -5.70 -8.65 -10.62
CA PHE A 111 -6.02 -7.26 -10.93
C PHE A 111 -6.07 -6.34 -9.69
N GLN A 112 -6.59 -6.86 -8.57
CA GLN A 112 -6.75 -6.09 -7.33
C GLN A 112 -5.40 -5.68 -6.70
N PRO A 113 -4.38 -6.55 -6.65
CA PRO A 113 -3.06 -6.21 -6.11
C PRO A 113 -2.39 -5.00 -6.77
N VAL A 114 -2.54 -4.85 -8.09
CA VAL A 114 -1.89 -3.76 -8.84
C VAL A 114 -2.52 -2.40 -8.52
N ALA A 115 -3.85 -2.33 -8.43
CA ALA A 115 -4.53 -1.11 -8.02
C ALA A 115 -4.30 -0.81 -6.53
N ASN A 116 -4.32 -1.86 -5.68
CA ASN A 116 -4.07 -1.76 -4.25
C ASN A 116 -2.66 -1.25 -3.97
N PHE A 117 -1.64 -1.71 -4.71
CA PHE A 117 -0.26 -1.21 -4.59
C PHE A 117 -0.21 0.31 -4.65
N GLY A 118 -0.73 0.90 -5.72
CA GLY A 118 -0.68 2.33 -5.92
C GLY A 118 -1.41 3.11 -4.83
N GLN A 119 -2.60 2.65 -4.48
CA GLN A 119 -3.40 3.28 -3.44
C GLN A 119 -2.73 3.21 -2.07
N LEU A 120 -2.22 2.04 -1.67
CA LEU A 120 -1.53 1.84 -0.40
C LEU A 120 -0.27 2.71 -0.29
N VAL A 121 0.56 2.70 -1.33
CA VAL A 121 1.79 3.50 -1.39
C VAL A 121 1.50 4.99 -1.27
N VAL A 122 0.55 5.50 -2.07
CA VAL A 122 0.20 6.93 -2.07
C VAL A 122 -0.42 7.35 -0.73
N THR A 123 -1.34 6.54 -0.18
CA THR A 123 -1.96 6.83 1.13
C THR A 123 -0.93 6.79 2.26
N ALA A 124 -0.04 5.79 2.27
CA ALA A 124 1.01 5.66 3.27
C ALA A 124 2.01 6.82 3.22
N ALA A 125 2.43 7.22 2.02
CA ALA A 125 3.27 8.39 1.80
C ALA A 125 2.60 9.67 2.30
N ALA A 126 1.35 9.93 1.90
CA ALA A 126 0.62 11.13 2.30
C ALA A 126 0.44 11.20 3.84
N MET A 127 0.03 10.09 4.46
CA MET A 127 -0.11 10.00 5.92
C MET A 127 1.20 10.29 6.64
N SER A 128 2.30 9.70 6.16
CA SER A 128 3.61 9.85 6.79
C SER A 128 4.19 11.24 6.59
N LEU A 129 4.01 11.85 5.41
CA LEU A 129 4.38 13.25 5.17
C LEU A 129 3.60 14.21 6.08
N VAL A 130 2.30 13.96 6.27
CA VAL A 130 1.50 14.74 7.23
C VAL A 130 2.07 14.57 8.63
N LEU A 131 2.40 13.36 9.05
CA LEU A 131 3.00 13.12 10.36
C LEU A 131 4.35 13.83 10.51
N GLU A 132 5.21 13.78 9.49
CA GLU A 132 6.51 14.47 9.50
C GLU A 132 6.34 15.98 9.70
N LEU A 133 5.33 16.61 9.09
CA LEU A 133 5.04 18.04 9.31
C LEU A 133 4.76 18.39 10.77
N PHE A 134 4.27 17.44 11.58
CA PHE A 134 3.97 17.63 13.01
C PHE A 134 5.08 17.14 13.94
N LEU A 135 6.04 16.38 13.43
CA LEU A 135 7.20 15.87 14.20
C LEU A 135 8.44 16.77 14.05
N ILE A 136 8.40 17.76 13.16
CA ILE A 136 9.38 18.86 13.04
C ILE A 136 9.15 19.88 14.16
#